data_AF-A0AAW2KJ22-F1
#
_entry.id   AF-A0AAW2KJ22-F1
#
_cell.length_a   1.000
_cell.length_b   1.000
_cell.length_c   1.000
_cell.angle_alpha   90.00
_cell.angle_beta   90.00
_cell.angle_gamma   90.00
#
_symmetry.space_group_name_H-M   'P 1'
#
loop_
_entity.id
_entity.type
_entity.pdbx_description
1 polymer ?
#
loop_
_entity_poly.entity_id
_entity_poly.type
_entity_poly.pdbx_seq_one_letter_code
_entity_poly.pdbx_strand_id
1 'polypeptide(L)'
;MALPNSGMQTTQELLEAQSHVWNHLFNFINSMSLKCIIQLGIPDIIHKHGKPMTLSELTHSLRLNEAKSRSLERLMRIMIHSKFFINVKISQVDETEGY
;
A
#
# COMPACT_ATOMS: atom_id res chain seq x y z
N MET A 1 -35.40 35.24 5.61
CA MET A 1 -34.17 34.80 6.28
C MET A 1 -34.03 33.31 6.06
N ALA A 2 -33.08 32.89 5.22
CA ALA A 2 -32.75 31.47 5.07
C ALA A 2 -31.95 31.03 6.29
N LEU A 3 -32.35 29.94 6.95
CA LEU A 3 -31.58 29.35 8.03
C LEU A 3 -30.19 28.98 7.50
N PRO A 4 -29.09 29.30 8.22
CA PRO A 4 -27.77 28.91 7.79
C PRO A 4 -27.69 27.39 7.70
N ASN A 5 -26.83 26.92 6.80
CA ASN A 5 -26.53 25.55 6.46
C ASN A 5 -25.89 24.74 7.63
N SER A 6 -26.31 25.00 8.87
CA SER A 6 -25.71 24.54 10.12
C SER A 6 -25.65 23.01 10.18
N GLY A 7 -26.71 22.32 9.72
CA GLY A 7 -26.75 20.85 9.74
C GLY A 7 -25.71 20.18 8.82
N MET A 8 -25.37 20.81 7.69
CA MET A 8 -24.38 20.28 6.76
C MET A 8 -22.95 20.52 7.23
N GLN A 9 -22.68 21.67 7.86
CA GLN A 9 -21.39 21.97 8.51
C GLN A 9 -21.12 21.02 9.69
N THR A 10 -22.10 20.78 10.56
CA THR A 10 -21.96 19.86 11.69
C THR A 10 -21.73 18.40 11.24
N THR A 11 -22.34 17.99 10.11
CA THR A 11 -22.12 16.64 9.56
C THR A 11 -20.69 16.47 9.04
N GLN A 12 -20.15 17.49 8.35
CA GLN A 12 -18.78 17.47 7.85
C GLN A 12 -17.76 17.44 9.00
N GLU A 13 -17.95 18.29 10.02
CA GLU A 13 -17.10 18.31 11.23
C GLU A 13 -17.11 16.96 11.95
N LEU A 14 -18.27 16.30 12.05
CA LEU A 14 -18.37 14.97 12.63
C LEU A 14 -17.60 13.93 11.84
N LEU A 15 -17.70 13.94 10.50
CA LEU A 15 -16.94 13.02 9.63
C LEU A 15 -15.43 13.25 9.76
N GLU A 16 -14.99 14.49 9.81
CA GLU A 16 -13.58 14.85 10.03
C GLU A 16 -13.09 14.36 11.40
N ALA A 17 -13.86 14.60 12.46
CA ALA A 17 -13.54 14.13 13.81
C ALA A 17 -13.47 12.58 13.88
N GLN A 18 -14.42 11.88 13.25
CA GLN A 18 -14.40 10.42 13.16
C GLN A 18 -13.17 9.92 12.41
N SER A 19 -12.85 10.52 11.26
CA SER A 19 -11.66 10.17 10.50
C SER A 19 -10.37 10.37 11.31
N HIS A 20 -10.31 11.45 12.09
CA HIS A 20 -9.17 11.76 12.96
C HIS A 20 -8.99 10.67 14.03
N VAL A 21 -10.06 10.30 14.72
CA VAL A 21 -10.04 9.23 15.73
C VAL A 21 -9.66 7.88 15.11
N TRP A 22 -10.22 7.53 13.95
CA TRP A 22 -9.93 6.28 13.26
C TRP A 22 -8.46 6.21 12.81
N ASN A 23 -7.92 7.30 12.29
CA ASN A 23 -6.51 7.36 11.90
C ASN A 23 -5.58 7.06 13.08
N HIS A 24 -5.86 7.63 14.26
CA HIS A 24 -5.08 7.34 15.48
C HIS A 24 -5.29 5.91 15.96
N LEU A 25 -6.54 5.45 16.04
CA LEU A 25 -6.88 4.10 16.50
C LEU A 25 -6.21 3.02 15.64
N PHE A 26 -6.13 3.23 14.33
CA PHE A 26 -5.55 2.28 13.39
C PHE A 26 -4.09 2.55 13.03
N ASN A 27 -3.44 3.58 13.58
CA ASN A 27 -2.06 3.91 13.22
C ASN A 27 -1.06 2.78 13.51
N PHE A 28 -1.37 1.90 14.47
CA PHE A 28 -0.55 0.71 14.75
C PHE A 28 -0.41 -0.21 13.52
N ILE A 29 -1.38 -0.21 12.60
CA ILE A 29 -1.36 -1.01 11.37
C ILE A 29 -0.13 -0.64 10.54
N ASN A 30 0.24 0.64 10.44
CA ASN A 30 1.43 1.07 9.71
C ASN A 30 2.70 0.46 10.31
N SER A 31 2.83 0.50 11.64
CA SER A 31 3.98 -0.05 12.35
C SER A 31 4.07 -1.57 12.24
N MET A 32 2.95 -2.28 12.41
CA MET A 32 2.90 -3.73 12.29
C MET A 32 3.12 -4.20 10.85
N SER A 33 2.63 -3.43 9.87
CA SER A 33 2.87 -3.69 8.46
C SER A 33 4.35 -3.52 8.10
N LEU A 34 4.99 -2.45 8.57
CA LEU A 34 6.43 -2.24 8.38
C LEU A 34 7.26 -3.36 9.02
N LYS A 35 6.92 -3.75 10.25
CA LYS A 35 7.55 -4.90 10.92
C LYS A 35 7.43 -6.17 10.08
N CYS A 36 6.24 -6.45 9.54
CA CYS A 36 5.99 -7.61 8.69
C CYS A 36 6.87 -7.60 7.42
N ILE A 37 6.96 -6.46 6.73
CA ILE A 37 7.82 -6.29 5.55
C ILE A 37 9.28 -6.62 5.85
N ILE A 38 9.80 -6.10 6.97
CA ILE A 38 11.18 -6.34 7.39
C ILE A 38 11.38 -7.82 7.73
N GLN A 39 10.46 -8.43 8.49
CA GLN A 39 10.54 -9.84 8.87
C GLN A 39 10.43 -10.80 7.68
N LEU A 40 9.70 -10.41 6.64
CA LEU A 40 9.62 -11.16 5.38
C LEU A 40 10.85 -10.96 4.48
N GLY A 41 11.78 -10.06 4.83
CA GLY A 41 12.97 -9.76 4.03
C GLY A 41 12.65 -9.12 2.68
N ILE A 42 11.46 -8.51 2.54
CA ILE A 42 11.01 -7.92 1.26
C ILE A 42 11.97 -6.83 0.75
N PRO A 43 12.49 -5.91 1.60
CA PRO A 43 13.47 -4.92 1.14
C PRO A 43 14.71 -5.57 0.53
N ASP A 44 15.24 -6.62 1.16
CA ASP A 44 16.44 -7.33 0.69
C ASP A 44 16.17 -8.10 -0.61
N ILE A 45 14.99 -8.71 -0.73
CA ILE A 45 14.54 -9.40 -1.95
C ILE A 45 14.48 -8.42 -3.13
N ILE A 46 13.87 -7.26 -2.93
CA ILE A 46 13.78 -6.21 -3.96
C ILE A 46 15.18 -5.67 -4.29
N HIS A 47 16.01 -5.41 -3.27
CA HIS A 47 17.37 -4.92 -3.47
C HIS A 47 18.22 -5.91 -4.28
N LYS A 48 18.18 -7.19 -3.92
CA LYS A 48 18.89 -8.27 -4.63
C LYS A 48 18.41 -8.45 -6.08
N HIS A 49 17.15 -8.16 -6.36
CA HIS A 49 16.61 -8.22 -7.72
C HIS A 49 17.11 -7.08 -8.62
N GLY A 50 17.50 -5.94 -8.04
CA GLY A 50 18.21 -4.86 -8.74
C GLY A 50 17.36 -4.00 -9.68
N LYS A 51 16.07 -4.29 -9.83
CA LYS A 51 15.12 -3.54 -10.66
C LYS A 51 13.72 -3.53 -10.01
N PRO A 52 12.77 -2.69 -10.47
CA PRO A 52 11.39 -2.76 -10.01
C PRO A 52 10.84 -4.18 -10.14
N MET A 53 10.23 -4.68 -9.08
CA MET A 53 9.70 -6.04 -8.99
C MET A 53 8.16 -6.01 -9.02
N THR A 54 7.56 -6.88 -9.84
CA THR A 54 6.11 -7.07 -9.86
C THR A 54 5.63 -7.80 -8.60
N LEU A 55 4.34 -7.65 -8.29
CA LEU A 55 3.76 -8.40 -7.17
C LEU A 55 3.85 -9.92 -7.37
N SER A 56 3.72 -10.40 -8.61
CA SER A 56 3.83 -11.83 -8.93
C SER A 56 5.24 -12.36 -8.66
N GLU A 57 6.28 -11.65 -9.11
CA GLU A 57 7.68 -12.00 -8.83
C GLU A 57 7.98 -12.00 -7.33
N LEU A 58 7.40 -11.05 -6.58
CA LEU A 58 7.56 -10.98 -5.13
C LEU A 58 6.86 -12.15 -4.42
N THR A 59 5.62 -12.47 -4.79
CA THR A 59 4.87 -13.63 -4.29
C THR A 59 5.64 -14.93 -4.55
N HIS A 60 6.22 -15.08 -5.74
CA HIS A 60 7.02 -16.24 -6.11
C HIS A 60 8.31 -16.32 -5.29
N SER A 61 9.02 -15.20 -5.13
CA SER A 61 10.25 -15.12 -4.32
C SER A 61 10.01 -15.49 -2.86
N LEU A 62 8.86 -15.10 -2.31
CA LEU A 62 8.43 -15.43 -0.95
C LEU A 62 7.76 -16.81 -0.83
N ARG A 63 7.58 -17.54 -1.94
CA ARG A 63 6.90 -18.85 -2.00
C ARG A 63 5.53 -18.85 -1.32
N LEU A 64 4.75 -17.79 -1.53
CA LEU A 64 3.42 -17.66 -0.93
C LEU A 64 2.37 -18.40 -1.75
N ASN A 65 1.32 -18.87 -1.06
CA ASN A 65 0.13 -19.44 -1.70
C ASN A 65 -0.86 -18.33 -2.10
N GLU A 66 -1.86 -18.67 -2.93
CA GLU A 66 -2.88 -17.74 -3.43
C GLU A 66 -3.60 -16.95 -2.32
N ALA A 67 -3.89 -17.60 -1.18
CA ALA A 67 -4.53 -16.95 -0.05
C ALA A 67 -3.66 -15.81 0.53
N LYS A 68 -2.35 -16.04 0.63
CA LYS A 68 -1.38 -15.06 1.15
C LYS A 68 -0.94 -14.04 0.10
N SER A 69 -1.05 -14.35 -1.19
CA SER A 69 -0.78 -13.40 -2.28
C SER A 69 -1.65 -12.15 -2.18
N ARG A 70 -2.96 -12.31 -1.92
CA ARG A 70 -3.87 -11.17 -1.69
C ARG A 70 -3.53 -10.36 -0.45
N SER A 71 -3.06 -11.01 0.62
CA SER A 71 -2.60 -10.32 1.82
C SER A 71 -1.33 -9.51 1.55
N LEU A 72 -0.39 -10.06 0.76
CA LEU A 72 0.81 -9.36 0.34
C LEU A 72 0.48 -8.14 -0.52
N GLU A 73 -0.48 -8.24 -1.45
CA GLU A 73 -0.93 -7.10 -2.24
C GLU A 73 -1.37 -5.93 -1.36
N ARG A 74 -2.24 -6.23 -0.37
CA ARG A 74 -2.75 -5.23 0.56
C ARG A 74 -1.63 -4.63 1.40
N LEU A 75 -0.69 -5.47 1.85
CA LEU A 75 0.49 -5.02 2.60
C LEU A 75 1.33 -4.06 1.75
N MET A 76 1.66 -4.42 0.52
CA MET A 76 2.42 -3.56 -0.39
C MET A 76 1.71 -2.24 -0.68
N ARG A 77 0.38 -2.24 -0.84
CA ARG A 77 -0.40 -0.99 -1.00
C ARG A 77 -0.27 -0.06 0.20
N ILE A 78 -0.32 -0.57 1.43
CA ILE A 78 -0.12 0.23 2.65
C ILE A 78 1.28 0.84 2.62
N MET A 79 2.31 0.04 2.33
CA MET A 79 3.69 0.52 2.33
C MET A 79 3.98 1.55 1.24
N ILE A 80 3.34 1.44 0.07
CA ILE A 80 3.41 2.45 -0.99
C ILE A 80 2.75 3.75 -0.54
N HIS A 81 1.57 3.65 0.09
CA HIS A 81 0.87 4.82 0.60
C HIS A 81 1.68 5.54 1.69
N SER A 82 2.31 4.76 2.58
CA SER A 82 3.23 5.23 3.63
C SER A 82 4.63 5.62 3.12
N LYS A 83 4.85 5.64 1.80
CA LYS A 83 6.09 6.10 1.14
C LYS A 83 7.35 5.28 1.42
N PHE A 84 7.21 4.05 1.91
CA PHE A 84 8.34 3.11 2.02
C PHE A 84 8.71 2.47 0.69
N PHE A 85 7.73 2.33 -0.22
CA PHE A 85 7.96 1.89 -1.59
C PHE A 85 7.29 2.83 -2.59
N ILE A 86 7.72 2.75 -3.84
CA ILE A 86 7.13 3.47 -4.96
C ILE A 86 6.47 2.47 -5.92
N ASN A 87 5.30 2.83 -6.44
CA ASN A 87 4.69 2.08 -7.52
C ASN A 87 5.28 2.57 -8.85
N VAL A 88 5.86 1.66 -9.63
CA VAL A 88 6.43 1.96 -10.94
C VAL A 88 5.57 1.29 -12.01
N LYS A 89 5.20 2.03 -13.05
CA LYS A 89 4.61 1.45 -14.25
C LYS A 89 5.71 0.72 -15.01
N ILE A 90 5.69 -0.60 -14.99
CA ILE A 90 6.58 -1.42 -15.81
C ILE A 90 5.94 -1.46 -17.19
N SER A 91 6.33 -0.54 -18.06
CA SER A 91 6.08 -0.65 -19.49
C SER A 91 6.86 -1.86 -19.98
N GLN A 92 6.21 -2.85 -20.60
CA GLN A 92 6.93 -3.82 -21.41
C GLN A 92 7.46 -3.07 -22.62
N VAL A 93 8.72 -2.64 -22.58
CA VAL A 93 9.44 -2.13 -23.74
C VAL A 93 10.65 -3.03 -23.95
N ASP A 94 10.63 -3.63 -25.14
CA ASP A 94 11.67 -4.37 -25.86
C ASP A 94 11.86 -5.87 -25.62
N GLU A 95 11.10 -6.65 -26.40
CA GLU A 95 11.68 -7.80 -27.11
C GLU A 95 10.96 -8.07 -28.46
N THR A 96 10.71 -7.01 -29.25
CA THR A 96 10.39 -7.17 -30.68
C THR A 96 11.11 -6.11 -31.50
N GLU A 97 12.40 -6.32 -31.78
CA GLU A 97 13.04 -5.87 -33.03
C GLU A 97 14.37 -6.61 -33.30
N GLY A 98 14.45 -7.29 -34.46
CA GLY A 98 15.65 -7.83 -35.14
C GLY A 98 15.89 -9.34 -34.95
N TYR A 99 15.66 -10.25 -35.90
CA TYR A 99 15.45 -10.22 -37.37
C TYR A 99 14.21 -11.02 -37.77
#